data_AF-A0A1H2E6X3-F1
#
_entry.id   AF-A0A1H2E6X3-F1
#
_cell.length_a   1.000
_cell.length_b   1.000
_cell.length_c   1.000
_cell.angle_alpha   90.00
_cell.angle_beta   90.00
_cell.angle_gamma   90.00
#
_symmetry.space_group_name_H-M   'P 1'
#
loop_
_entity.id
_entity.type
_entity.pdbx_description
1 polymer ?
#
loop_
_entity_poly.entity_id
_entity_poly.type
_entity_poly.pdbx_seq_one_letter_code
_entity_poly.pdbx_strand_id
1 'polypeptide(L)'
;MKKTTFGMLLGLMAFAAMALTAPTAKAEDYTPAQMQQIEEMKKTYPLTTCPISGDKLEGGEMGKPIDYLYTAKDASGKETTRLVRFCCPSCVRKFKKDPAPTLKVLDDAAAKKASGAASAPAPTAMGGAKGM
;
A
#
# COMPACT_ATOMS: atom_id res chain seq x y z
N MET A 1 42.43 39.75 42.49
CA MET A 1 43.09 40.29 41.27
C MET A 1 43.65 39.09 40.50
N LYS A 2 43.29 38.67 39.29
CA LYS A 2 42.46 39.14 38.17
C LYS A 2 42.19 37.89 37.29
N LYS A 3 40.92 37.64 36.90
CA LYS A 3 40.45 37.26 35.54
C LYS A 3 40.99 35.91 34.99
N THR A 4 40.22 34.87 34.66
CA THR A 4 39.09 34.73 33.69
C THR A 4 38.64 33.26 33.79
N THR A 5 37.40 32.92 34.11
CA THR A 5 36.23 32.89 33.20
C THR A 5 36.51 32.18 31.87
N PHE A 6 36.60 30.85 31.92
CA PHE A 6 36.34 29.95 30.79
C PHE A 6 35.84 28.64 31.43
N GLY A 7 34.58 28.60 31.84
CA GLY A 7 33.53 28.32 30.87
C GLY A 7 33.39 26.80 30.72
N MET A 8 33.16 26.15 31.85
CA MET A 8 32.63 24.80 32.01
C MET A 8 31.43 24.60 31.07
N LEU A 9 31.66 23.93 29.94
CA LEU A 9 30.63 23.31 29.09
C LEU A 9 31.28 22.26 28.17
N LEU A 10 31.96 21.29 28.79
CA LEU A 10 31.93 19.91 28.31
C LEU A 10 30.46 19.46 28.36
N GLY A 11 29.79 19.42 27.21
CA GLY A 11 28.38 19.04 27.17
C GLY A 11 27.83 18.88 25.76
N LEU A 12 28.09 17.72 25.15
CA LEU A 12 27.10 16.99 24.37
C LEU A 12 26.35 17.78 23.27
N MET A 13 27.09 18.30 22.27
CA MET A 13 26.51 18.61 20.95
C MET A 13 26.33 17.32 20.14
N ALA A 14 25.51 16.42 20.66
CA ALA A 14 24.93 15.28 19.96
C ALA A 14 23.41 15.36 20.13
N PHE A 15 22.77 16.29 19.42
CA PHE A 15 21.37 16.15 19.06
C PHE A 15 21.27 16.28 17.55
N ALA A 16 21.23 15.09 16.97
CA ALA A 16 20.85 14.80 15.61
C ALA A 16 19.76 15.76 15.13
N ALA A 17 20.13 16.67 14.23
CA ALA A 17 19.20 17.18 13.24
C ALA A 17 18.96 16.07 12.20
N MET A 18 18.31 14.98 12.65
CA MET A 18 17.55 14.10 11.76
C MET A 18 16.32 14.89 11.34
N ALA A 19 16.52 15.77 10.35
CA ALA A 19 15.44 16.32 9.56
C ALA A 19 14.81 15.15 8.80
N LEU A 20 13.76 14.57 9.40
CA LEU A 20 12.79 13.72 8.74
C LEU A 20 12.07 14.56 7.68
N THR A 21 12.70 14.70 6.52
CA THR A 21 12.06 15.18 5.29
C THR A 21 11.05 14.13 4.87
N ALA A 22 9.78 14.35 5.23
CA ALA A 22 8.66 13.60 4.66
C ALA A 22 8.53 13.95 3.17
N PRO A 23 8.64 12.98 2.24
CA PRO A 23 8.44 13.26 0.83
C PRO A 23 6.95 13.42 0.54
N THR A 24 6.63 14.54 -0.11
CA THR A 24 5.35 14.85 -0.73
C THR A 24 5.04 13.84 -1.84
N ALA A 25 3.94 13.10 -1.72
CA ALA A 25 3.57 12.06 -2.68
C ALA A 25 2.75 12.60 -3.87
N LYS A 26 3.34 12.67 -5.07
CA LYS A 26 2.62 12.51 -6.35
C LYS A 26 2.63 11.04 -6.76
N ALA A 27 1.86 10.67 -7.78
CA ALA A 27 1.69 9.29 -8.22
C ALA A 27 2.97 8.66 -8.86
N GLU A 28 4.06 9.41 -8.93
CA GLU A 28 5.43 8.97 -9.30
C GLU A 28 6.35 8.84 -8.05
N ASP A 29 5.84 9.19 -6.87
CA ASP A 29 6.56 9.30 -5.59
C ASP A 29 6.13 8.19 -4.60
N TYR A 30 6.11 6.94 -5.03
CA TYR A 30 6.08 5.84 -4.07
C TYR A 30 7.46 5.71 -3.41
N THR A 31 7.49 5.63 -2.08
CA THR A 31 8.73 5.34 -1.35
C THR A 31 9.34 4.01 -1.82
N PRO A 32 10.66 3.80 -1.68
CA PRO A 32 11.27 2.52 -2.04
C PRO A 32 10.61 1.32 -1.35
N ALA A 33 10.12 1.50 -0.12
CA ALA A 33 9.33 0.48 0.58
C ALA A 33 8.00 0.19 -0.14
N GLN A 34 7.27 1.22 -0.56
CA GLN A 34 6.02 1.05 -1.32
C GLN A 34 6.24 0.42 -2.68
N MET A 35 7.33 0.75 -3.38
CA MET A 35 7.67 0.10 -4.66
C MET A 35 7.90 -1.41 -4.47
N GLN A 36 8.62 -1.81 -3.43
CA GLN A 36 8.81 -3.23 -3.11
C GLN A 36 7.47 -3.91 -2.77
N GLN A 37 6.60 -3.24 -2.02
CA GLN A 37 5.25 -3.75 -1.74
C GLN A 37 4.42 -3.91 -3.02
N ILE A 38 4.48 -2.93 -3.92
CA ILE A 38 3.81 -2.99 -5.22
C ILE A 38 4.32 -4.20 -6.00
N GLU A 39 5.63 -4.40 -6.11
CA GLU A 39 6.19 -5.56 -6.83
C GLU A 39 5.75 -6.89 -6.23
N GLU A 40 5.72 -7.03 -4.90
CA GLU A 40 5.26 -8.25 -4.25
C GLU A 40 3.75 -8.48 -4.46
N MET A 41 2.93 -7.44 -4.29
CA MET A 41 1.50 -7.51 -4.54
C MET A 41 1.18 -7.75 -6.02
N LYS A 42 2.04 -7.29 -6.96
CA LYS A 42 1.92 -7.55 -8.40
C LYS A 42 2.06 -9.02 -8.73
N LYS A 43 2.98 -9.75 -8.08
CA LYS A 43 3.17 -11.19 -8.29
C LYS A 43 1.94 -12.01 -7.92
N THR A 44 1.21 -11.55 -6.90
CA THR A 44 0.00 -12.22 -6.39
C THR A 44 -1.30 -11.59 -6.93
N TYR A 45 -1.20 -10.62 -7.85
CA TYR A 45 -2.36 -9.89 -8.33
C TYR A 45 -3.26 -10.78 -9.20
N PRO A 46 -4.56 -10.93 -8.85
CA PRO A 46 -5.40 -11.96 -9.45
C PRO A 46 -5.92 -11.61 -10.86
N LEU A 47 -5.82 -10.34 -11.26
CA LEU A 47 -6.39 -9.83 -12.50
C LEU A 47 -5.31 -9.47 -13.53
N THR A 48 -5.51 -9.91 -14.77
CA THR A 48 -4.74 -9.43 -15.94
C THR A 48 -5.47 -8.30 -16.68
N THR A 49 -6.69 -7.99 -16.26
CA THR A 49 -7.57 -6.98 -16.84
C THR A 49 -7.92 -5.87 -15.84
N CYS A 50 -8.28 -4.70 -16.37
CA CYS A 50 -8.64 -3.53 -15.61
C CYS A 50 -9.97 -3.79 -14.87
N PRO A 51 -10.03 -3.64 -13.54
CA PRO A 51 -11.25 -3.92 -12.77
C PRO A 51 -12.38 -2.92 -13.03
N ILE A 52 -12.10 -1.81 -13.75
CA ILE A 52 -13.10 -0.78 -14.08
C ILE A 52 -13.65 -0.97 -15.50
N SER A 53 -12.78 -1.19 -16.49
CA SER A 53 -13.19 -1.26 -17.91
C SER A 53 -13.17 -2.67 -18.49
N GLY A 54 -12.47 -3.61 -17.86
CA GLY A 54 -12.27 -4.97 -18.39
C GLY A 54 -11.14 -5.09 -19.41
N ASP A 55 -10.49 -3.98 -19.80
CA ASP A 55 -9.37 -4.00 -20.77
C ASP A 55 -8.12 -4.67 -20.22
N LYS A 56 -7.22 -5.15 -21.09
CA LYS A 56 -5.94 -5.72 -20.67
C LYS A 56 -5.06 -4.66 -19.98
N LEU A 57 -4.50 -5.02 -18.82
CA LEU A 57 -3.57 -4.16 -18.09
C LEU A 57 -2.19 -4.14 -18.73
N GLU A 58 -1.65 -5.33 -19.06
CA GLU A 58 -0.33 -5.47 -19.66
C GLU A 58 -0.46 -5.76 -21.16
N GLY A 59 0.29 -5.00 -21.97
CA GLY A 59 0.24 -5.12 -23.43
C GLY A 59 -1.09 -4.67 -24.05
N GLY A 60 -1.90 -3.88 -23.32
CA GLY A 60 -3.12 -3.27 -23.85
C GLY A 60 -2.82 -2.03 -24.70
N GLU A 61 -3.78 -1.65 -25.55
CA GLU A 61 -3.71 -0.45 -26.40
C GLU A 61 -3.70 0.86 -25.57
N MET A 62 -4.08 0.77 -24.28
CA MET A 62 -4.09 1.89 -23.34
C MET A 62 -2.70 2.23 -22.76
N GLY A 63 -1.66 1.45 -23.07
CA GLY A 63 -0.29 1.71 -22.66
C GLY A 63 0.10 1.05 -21.33
N LYS A 64 0.91 1.75 -20.52
CA LYS A 64 1.45 1.21 -19.26
C LYS A 64 0.36 1.21 -18.18
N PRO A 65 0.16 0.08 -17.47
CA PRO A 65 -0.75 0.04 -16.34
C PRO A 65 -0.24 0.91 -15.20
N ILE A 66 -1.18 1.53 -14.50
CA ILE A 66 -0.95 2.42 -13.38
C ILE A 66 -1.20 1.64 -12.09
N ASP A 67 -0.16 1.48 -11.28
CA ASP A 67 -0.20 0.79 -10.00
C ASP A 67 -0.63 1.79 -8.90
N TYR A 68 -1.77 1.55 -8.27
CA TYR A 68 -2.35 2.42 -7.23
C TYR A 68 -2.42 1.69 -5.89
N LEU A 69 -1.72 2.18 -4.87
CA LEU A 69 -1.85 1.67 -3.51
C LEU A 69 -3.05 2.32 -2.82
N TYR A 70 -4.09 1.52 -2.61
CA TYR A 70 -5.28 1.91 -1.87
C TYR A 70 -5.15 1.49 -0.40
N THR A 71 -5.00 2.47 0.49
CA THR A 71 -4.99 2.24 1.93
C THR A 71 -6.36 2.58 2.50
N ALA A 72 -7.02 1.59 3.10
CA ALA A 72 -8.29 1.76 3.80
C ALA A 72 -8.18 1.29 5.25
N LYS A 73 -8.95 1.92 6.15
CA LYS A 73 -9.12 1.45 7.52
C LYS A 73 -10.32 0.52 7.55
N ASP A 74 -10.14 -0.68 8.08
CA ASP A 74 -11.25 -1.58 8.33
C ASP A 74 -12.09 -1.10 9.53
N ALA A 75 -13.21 -1.78 9.79
CA ALA A 75 -14.09 -1.49 10.92
C ALA A 75 -13.40 -1.66 12.28
N SER A 76 -12.28 -2.39 12.32
CA SER A 76 -11.45 -2.61 13.51
C SER A 76 -10.40 -1.51 13.70
N GLY A 77 -10.38 -0.49 12.82
CA GLY A 77 -9.41 0.59 12.83
C GLY A 77 -8.03 0.20 12.27
N LYS A 78 -7.89 -1.01 11.71
CA LYS A 78 -6.64 -1.49 11.14
C LYS A 78 -6.49 -1.03 9.69
N GLU A 79 -5.32 -0.47 9.40
CA GLU A 79 -4.96 -0.04 8.06
C GLU A 79 -4.63 -1.28 7.20
N THR A 80 -5.32 -1.37 6.05
CA THR A 80 -5.08 -2.38 5.03
C THR A 80 -4.75 -1.68 3.73
N THR A 81 -3.54 -1.94 3.25
CA THR A 81 -3.06 -1.47 1.94
C THR A 81 -3.32 -2.54 0.91
N ARG A 82 -3.95 -2.18 -0.20
CA ARG A 82 -4.23 -3.05 -1.34
C ARG A 82 -3.66 -2.42 -2.60
N LEU A 83 -3.03 -3.23 -3.44
CA LEU A 83 -2.66 -2.81 -4.78
C LEU A 83 -3.88 -2.87 -5.71
N VAL A 84 -4.13 -1.82 -6.47
CA VAL A 84 -5.10 -1.78 -7.56
C VAL A 84 -4.41 -1.31 -8.82
N ARG A 85 -4.47 -2.11 -9.88
CA ARG A 85 -3.85 -1.80 -11.17
C ARG A 85 -4.90 -1.31 -12.16
N PHE A 86 -4.65 -0.19 -12.83
CA PHE A 86 -5.56 0.43 -13.79
C PHE A 86 -4.93 0.52 -15.18
N CYS A 87 -5.72 0.38 -16.24
CA CYS A 87 -5.23 0.53 -17.61
C CYS A 87 -5.02 2.01 -18.02
N CYS A 88 -5.64 2.97 -17.34
CA CYS A 88 -5.59 4.38 -17.74
C CYS A 88 -5.89 5.34 -16.56
N PRO A 89 -5.48 6.62 -16.63
CA PRO A 89 -5.72 7.58 -15.55
C PRO A 89 -7.21 7.91 -15.36
N SER A 90 -8.03 7.71 -16.40
CA SER A 90 -9.49 7.85 -16.31
C SER A 90 -10.11 6.81 -15.38
N CYS A 91 -9.57 5.59 -15.35
CA CYS A 91 -9.98 4.55 -14.42
C CYS A 91 -9.63 4.94 -12.97
N VAL A 92 -8.43 5.49 -12.73
CA VAL A 92 -8.04 6.00 -11.39
C VAL A 92 -9.05 7.05 -10.89
N ARG A 93 -9.47 7.98 -11.75
CA ARG A 93 -10.47 9.00 -11.35
C ARG A 93 -11.82 8.39 -10.98
N LYS A 94 -12.27 7.33 -11.67
CA LYS A 94 -13.49 6.61 -11.30
C LYS A 94 -13.34 5.87 -9.98
N PHE A 95 -12.21 5.20 -9.77
CA PHE A 95 -11.92 4.52 -8.50
C PHE A 95 -11.95 5.48 -7.31
N LYS A 96 -11.33 6.66 -7.45
CA LYS A 96 -11.33 7.67 -6.39
C LYS A 96 -12.73 8.19 -6.05
N LYS A 97 -13.67 8.15 -7.00
CA LYS A 97 -15.07 8.54 -6.75
C LYS A 97 -15.85 7.42 -6.07
N ASP A 98 -15.68 6.19 -6.55
CA ASP A 98 -16.35 5.03 -6.00
C ASP A 98 -15.43 3.78 -6.04
N PRO A 99 -14.73 3.49 -4.94
CA PRO A 99 -13.80 2.36 -4.90
C PRO A 99 -14.52 1.03 -4.65
N ALA A 100 -15.73 1.04 -4.06
CA ALA A 100 -16.46 -0.15 -3.64
C ALA A 100 -16.69 -1.20 -4.74
N PRO A 101 -17.18 -0.87 -5.96
CA PRO A 101 -17.39 -1.85 -7.01
C PRO A 101 -16.07 -2.44 -7.51
N THR A 102 -15.03 -1.61 -7.58
CA THR A 102 -13.70 -2.05 -8.03
C THR A 102 -13.08 -3.01 -7.03
N LEU A 103 -13.20 -2.70 -5.73
CA LEU A 103 -12.72 -3.58 -4.65
C LEU A 103 -13.47 -4.91 -4.67
N LYS A 104 -14.79 -4.90 -4.88
CA LYS A 104 -15.57 -6.12 -5.00
C LYS A 104 -15.10 -7.01 -6.15
N VAL A 105 -14.85 -6.44 -7.33
CA VAL A 105 -14.30 -7.18 -8.48
C VAL A 105 -12.93 -7.79 -8.16
N LEU A 106 -12.08 -7.07 -7.43
CA LEU A 106 -10.78 -7.58 -6.98
C LEU A 106 -10.91 -8.70 -5.96
N ASP A 107 -11.81 -8.56 -4.99
CA ASP A 107 -12.06 -9.57 -3.96
C ASP A 107 -12.67 -10.83 -4.60
N ASP A 108 -13.61 -10.71 -5.53
CA ASP A 108 -14.15 -11.84 -6.31
C ASP A 108 -13.06 -12.52 -7.15
N ALA A 109 -12.17 -11.75 -7.80
CA ALA A 109 -11.07 -12.30 -8.58
C ALA A 109 -10.02 -12.99 -7.70
N ALA A 110 -9.68 -12.39 -6.56
CA ALA A 110 -8.80 -12.97 -5.56
C ALA A 110 -9.40 -14.26 -5.00
N ALA A 111 -10.70 -14.26 -4.67
CA ALA A 111 -11.42 -15.43 -4.22
C ALA A 111 -11.44 -16.52 -5.30
N LYS A 112 -11.71 -16.21 -6.57
CA LYS A 112 -11.66 -17.20 -7.66
C LYS A 112 -10.26 -17.76 -7.90
N LYS A 113 -9.22 -16.92 -7.83
CA LYS A 113 -7.82 -17.36 -7.89
C LYS A 113 -7.44 -18.22 -6.68
N ALA A 114 -7.88 -17.85 -5.49
CA ALA A 114 -7.65 -18.61 -4.26
C ALA A 114 -8.43 -19.94 -4.27
N SER A 115 -9.65 -19.97 -4.79
CA SER A 115 -10.44 -21.19 -4.98
C SER A 115 -9.90 -22.08 -6.12
N GLY A 116 -9.15 -21.51 -7.07
CA GLY A 116 -8.37 -22.27 -8.04
C GLY A 116 -6.99 -22.71 -7.55
N ALA A 117 -6.52 -22.17 -6.42
CA ALA A 117 -5.20 -22.42 -5.84
C ALA A 117 -5.25 -22.93 -4.38
N ALA A 118 -6.41 -23.40 -3.90
CA ALA A 118 -6.57 -24.00 -2.57
C ALA A 118 -7.55 -25.18 -2.63
N SER A 119 -7.30 -26.41 -2.18
CA SER A 119 -6.14 -27.09 -1.58
C SER A 119 -5.06 -26.24 -0.91
N ALA A 120 -5.48 -25.38 0.03
CA ALA A 120 -4.74 -24.93 1.21
C ALA A 120 -5.50 -23.73 1.84
N PRO A 121 -6.16 -23.92 3.00
CA PRO A 121 -7.03 -22.92 3.62
C PRO A 121 -6.24 -21.71 4.13
N ALA A 122 -6.93 -20.57 4.18
CA ALA A 122 -6.53 -19.36 4.88
C ALA A 122 -5.90 -19.68 6.26
N PRO A 123 -4.95 -18.88 6.76
CA PRO A 123 -4.58 -18.96 8.16
C PRO A 123 -5.80 -18.50 8.98
N THR A 124 -6.61 -19.46 9.41
CA THR A 124 -7.55 -19.32 10.50
C THR A 124 -6.71 -18.97 11.73
N ALA A 125 -6.58 -17.68 12.01
CA ALA A 125 -6.13 -17.22 13.30
C ALA A 125 -7.15 -17.71 14.34
N MET A 126 -6.77 -18.78 15.03
CA MET A 126 -7.41 -19.27 16.24
C MET A 126 -7.29 -18.22 17.36
N GLY A 127 -8.37 -18.07 18.15
CA GLY A 127 -8.36 -17.41 19.46
C GLY A 127 -9.72 -16.77 19.76
N GLY A 128 -10.52 -17.19 20.75
CA GLY A 128 -10.24 -18.10 21.84
C GLY A 128 -11.51 -18.47 22.60
N ALA A 129 -11.36 -19.50 23.43
CA ALA A 129 -12.36 -20.08 24.31
C ALA A 129 -12.77 -19.16 25.47
N LYS A 130 -14.08 -19.11 25.75
CA LYS A 130 -14.72 -18.77 27.03
C LYS A 130 -16.21 -19.16 26.85
N GLY A 131 -16.73 -20.28 27.33
CA GLY A 131 -16.63 -20.84 28.67
C GLY A 131 -17.76 -20.28 29.52
N MET A 132 -18.96 -20.88 29.45
CA MET A 132 -20.04 -20.92 30.46
C MET A 132 -21.02 -22.03 30.10
#